data_AF-A0A916R3B6-F1
#
_entry.id   AF-A0A916R3B6-F1
#
_cell.length_a   1.000
_cell.length_b   1.000
_cell.length_c   1.000
_cell.angle_alpha   90.00
_cell.angle_beta   90.00
_cell.angle_gamma   90.00
#
_symmetry.space_group_name_H-M   'P 1'
#
loop_
_entity.id
_entity.type
_entity.pdbx_description
1 polymer ?
#
loop_
_entity_poly.entity_id
_entity_poly.type
_entity_poly.pdbx_seq_one_letter_code
_entity_poly.pdbx_strand_id
1 'polypeptide(L)'
;MIFVEDLQIANLVRRCKAKLGDNGQFLPNGQSAKSGLNKSLQDAATYQFIQVLEYVAWKLGKRMITRRPKRYISTLLGMLE
;
A
#
# COMPACT_ATOMS: atom_id res chain seq x y z
N MET A 1 3.06 17.95 14.06
CA MET A 1 2.61 16.57 14.33
C MET A 1 2.53 15.88 12.99
N ILE A 2 3.08 14.67 12.86
CA ILE A 2 3.13 13.93 11.59
C ILE A 2 2.14 12.78 11.68
N PHE A 3 1.34 12.58 10.64
CA PHE A 3 0.43 11.45 10.54
C PHE A 3 0.94 10.49 9.48
N VAL A 4 0.97 9.21 9.81
CA VAL A 4 1.32 8.13 8.88
C VAL A 4 0.21 7.10 8.92
N GLU A 5 -0.11 6.53 7.76
CA GLU A 5 -1.08 5.44 7.71
C GLU A 5 -0.47 4.14 8.23
N ASP A 6 -1.24 3.39 9.01
CA ASP A 6 -0.91 2.05 9.50
C ASP A 6 -1.09 1.04 8.37
N LEU A 7 -0.24 1.17 7.36
CA LEU A 7 -0.26 0.30 6.20
C LEU A 7 0.47 -0.99 6.54
N GLN A 8 -0.23 -2.10 6.35
CA GLN A 8 0.41 -3.42 6.33
C GLN A 8 1.25 -3.55 5.06
N ILE A 9 2.47 -3.01 5.06
CA ILE A 9 3.37 -2.97 3.90
C ILE A 9 3.58 -4.36 3.29
N ALA A 10 3.66 -5.41 4.12
CA ALA A 10 3.74 -6.80 3.68
C ALA A 10 2.56 -7.20 2.77
N ASN A 11 1.34 -6.73 3.06
CA ASN A 11 0.17 -6.96 2.21
C ASN A 11 0.24 -6.14 0.93
N LEU A 12 0.82 -4.94 0.99
CA LEU A 12 1.01 -4.08 -0.18
C LEU A 12 2.05 -4.65 -1.15
N VAL A 13 3.10 -5.33 -0.70
CA VAL A 13 4.11 -5.93 -1.60
C VAL A 13 3.79 -7.38 -1.99
N ARG A 14 2.68 -7.93 -1.49
CA ARG A 14 2.27 -9.31 -1.79
C ARG A 14 2.00 -9.48 -3.29
N ARG A 15 2.44 -10.62 -3.84
CA ARG A 15 2.19 -10.99 -5.24
C ARG A 15 0.68 -11.18 -5.49
N CYS A 16 0.22 -10.76 -6.67
CA CYS A 16 -1.13 -11.05 -7.13
C CYS A 16 -1.32 -12.57 -7.28
N LYS A 17 -2.45 -13.10 -6.84
CA LYS A 17 -2.79 -14.52 -7.03
C LYS A 17 -3.16 -14.74 -8.49
N ALA A 18 -2.74 -15.88 -9.06
CA ALA A 18 -3.18 -16.28 -10.39
C ALA A 18 -4.72 -16.42 -10.41
N LYS A 19 -5.34 -15.94 -11.50
CA LYS A 19 -6.78 -16.15 -11.75
C LYS A 19 -6.89 -17.29 -12.76
N LEU A 20 -7.48 -18.39 -12.36
CA LEU A 20 -7.77 -19.53 -13.23
C LEU A 20 -9.22 -19.45 -13.70
N GLY A 21 -9.47 -19.75 -14.98
CA GLY A 21 -10.81 -19.98 -15.52
C GLY A 21 -11.26 -21.43 -15.31
N ASP A 22 -12.49 -21.73 -15.70
CA ASP A 22 -13.13 -23.03 -15.46
C ASP A 22 -12.38 -24.21 -16.09
N ASN A 23 -11.65 -23.95 -17.18
CA ASN A 23 -10.84 -24.95 -17.89
C ASN A 23 -9.36 -24.96 -17.45
N GLY A 24 -9.01 -24.31 -16.34
CA GLY A 24 -7.63 -24.22 -15.84
C GLY A 24 -6.75 -23.19 -16.57
N GLN A 25 -7.30 -22.43 -17.52
CA GLN A 25 -6.58 -21.37 -18.24
C GLN A 25 -6.30 -20.14 -17.36
N PHE A 26 -5.15 -19.50 -17.54
CA PHE A 26 -4.83 -18.25 -16.85
C PHE A 26 -5.61 -17.07 -17.44
N LEU A 27 -6.40 -16.39 -16.62
CA LEU A 27 -7.13 -15.19 -16.98
C LEU A 27 -6.34 -13.93 -16.62
N PRO A 28 -6.52 -12.82 -17.36
CA PRO A 28 -5.99 -11.51 -16.96
C PRO A 28 -6.47 -11.13 -15.54
N ASN A 29 -5.52 -10.76 -14.68
CA ASN A 29 -5.76 -10.47 -13.26
C ASN A 29 -5.07 -9.18 -12.77
N GLY A 30 -4.64 -8.31 -13.69
CA GLY A 30 -3.93 -7.07 -13.34
C GLY A 30 -2.56 -7.28 -12.69
N GLN A 31 -1.96 -8.48 -12.79
CA GLN A 31 -0.67 -8.78 -12.16
C GLN A 31 0.47 -7.84 -12.58
N SER A 32 0.44 -7.33 -13.82
CA SER A 32 1.48 -6.42 -14.32
C SER A 32 1.48 -5.11 -13.54
N ALA A 33 0.32 -4.46 -13.41
CA ALA A 33 0.15 -3.24 -12.63
C ALA A 33 0.54 -3.44 -11.16
N LYS A 34 0.12 -4.57 -10.57
CA LYS A 34 0.49 -4.92 -9.19
C LYS A 34 1.99 -5.13 -9.03
N SER A 35 2.62 -5.82 -9.96
CA SER A 35 4.07 -6.07 -9.98
C SER A 35 4.85 -4.76 -10.10
N GLY A 36 4.40 -3.85 -10.97
CA GLY A 36 4.95 -2.49 -11.09
C GLY A 36 4.92 -1.74 -9.76
N LEU A 37 3.75 -1.68 -9.12
CA LEU A 37 3.60 -1.06 -7.79
C LEU A 37 4.52 -1.68 -6.75
N ASN A 38 4.60 -3.02 -6.69
CA ASN A 38 5.44 -3.71 -5.71
C ASN A 38 6.92 -3.36 -5.91
N LYS A 39 7.39 -3.29 -7.16
CA LYS A 39 8.77 -2.88 -7.47
C LYS A 39 9.03 -1.43 -7.05
N SER A 40 8.12 -0.51 -7.37
CA SER A 40 8.28 0.90 -6.97
C SER A 40 8.29 1.10 -5.45
N LEU A 41 7.48 0.34 -4.71
CA LEU A 41 7.48 0.38 -3.24
C LEU A 41 8.77 -0.19 -2.63
N GLN A 42 9.33 -1.24 -3.24
CA GLN A 42 10.60 -1.81 -2.81
C GLN A 42 11.76 -0.86 -3.12
N ASP A 43 11.80 -0.29 -4.32
CA ASP A 43 12.81 0.66 -4.77
C ASP A 43 12.83 1.94 -3.93
N ALA A 44 11.65 2.46 -3.59
CA ALA A 44 11.50 3.64 -2.74
C ALA A 44 11.81 3.37 -1.24
N ALA A 45 12.16 2.14 -0.86
CA ALA A 45 12.48 1.73 0.52
C ALA A 45 11.47 2.24 1.57
N THR A 46 10.16 2.21 1.23
CA THR A 46 9.12 2.94 1.98
C THR A 46 9.06 2.60 3.47
N TYR A 47 9.32 1.34 3.84
CA TYR A 47 9.36 0.93 5.25
C TYR A 47 10.54 1.54 6.02
N GLN A 48 11.73 1.55 5.42
CA GLN A 48 12.91 2.17 6.02
C GLN A 48 12.72 3.69 6.14
N PHE A 49 12.09 4.31 5.14
CA PHE A 49 11.73 5.73 5.19
C PHE A 49 10.86 6.07 6.41
N ILE A 50 9.84 5.26 6.72
CA ILE A 50 8.99 5.47 7.90
C ILE A 50 9.80 5.39 9.20
N GLN A 51 10.75 4.46 9.31
CA GLN A 51 11.62 4.36 10.50
C GLN A 51 12.53 5.57 10.67
N VAL A 52 13.14 6.05 9.57
CA VAL A 52 13.97 7.26 9.61
C VAL A 52 13.12 8.48 9.95
N LEU A 53 11.92 8.58 9.39
CA LEU A 53 10.97 9.65 9.68
C LEU A 53 10.58 9.68 11.15
N GLU A 54 10.32 8.52 11.76
CA GLU A 54 10.04 8.39 13.18
C GLU A 54 11.21 8.89 14.04
N TYR A 55 12.44 8.49 13.71
CA TYR A 55 13.64 8.94 14.40
C TYR A 55 13.84 10.46 14.29
N VAL A 56 13.67 11.03 13.09
CA VAL A 56 13.78 12.48 12.87
C VAL A 56 12.68 13.24 13.60
N ALA A 57 11.44 12.73 13.60
CA ALA A 57 10.34 13.33 14.34
C ALA A 57 10.64 13.37 15.84
N TRP A 58 11.13 12.27 16.40
CA TRP A 58 11.56 12.18 17.80
C TRP A 58 12.67 13.18 18.12
N LYS A 59 13.73 13.24 17.30
CA LYS A 59 14.83 14.22 17.43
C LYS A 59 14.35 15.67 17.46
N LEU A 60 13.31 16.00 16.70
CA LEU A 60 12.73 17.35 16.61
C LEU A 60 11.62 17.61 17.64
N GLY A 61 11.40 16.70 18.59
CA GLY A 61 10.33 16.80 19.60
C GLY A 61 8.92 16.78 18.99
N LYS A 62 8.76 16.21 17.78
CA LYS A 62 7.48 16.08 17.10
C LYS A 62 6.87 14.71 17.41
N ARG A 63 5.57 14.68 17.63
CA ARG A 63 4.81 13.43 17.72
C ARG A 63 4.46 12.90 16.33
N MET A 64 4.69 11.61 16.12
CA MET A 64 4.21 10.84 14.99
C MET A 64 3.02 9.98 15.45
N ILE A 65 1.94 9.99 14.69
CA ILE A 65 0.72 9.22 15.00
C ILE A 65 0.39 8.33 13.81
N THR A 66 0.33 7.03 14.07
CA THR A 66 -0.13 6.05 13.10
C THR A 66 -1.65 5.97 13.12
N ARG A 67 -2.30 6.07 11.96
CA ARG A 67 -3.76 5.96 11.81
C ARG A 67 -4.12 4.84 10.86
N ARG A 68 -5.18 4.10 11.14
CA ARG A 68 -5.66 3.09 10.18
C ARG A 68 -5.90 3.72 8.80
N PRO A 69 -5.44 3.07 7.71
CA PRO A 69 -5.63 3.57 6.37
C PRO A 69 -7.12 3.67 6.09
N LYS A 70 -7.55 4.83 5.60
CA LYS A 70 -8.97 5.06 5.26
C LYS A 70 -9.17 4.56 3.84
N ARG A 71 -10.11 3.62 3.65
CA ARG A 71 -10.34 2.94 2.37
C ARG A 71 -10.87 3.95 1.34
N TYR A 72 -9.99 4.53 0.52
CA TYR A 72 -10.34 5.51 -0.52
C TYR A 72 -10.29 4.90 -1.92
N ILE A 73 -11.17 3.95 -2.24
CA ILE A 73 -11.36 3.50 -3.64
C ILE A 73 -12.78 2.92 -3.80
N SER A 74 -13.82 3.76 -3.86
CA SER A 74 -15.13 3.50 -4.55
C SER A 74 -16.30 4.37 -4.07
N THR A 75 -16.24 5.01 -2.89
CA THR A 75 -17.45 5.60 -2.29
C THR A 75 -17.97 6.85 -3.03
N LEU A 76 -17.14 7.56 -3.79
CA LEU A 76 -17.59 8.72 -4.58
C LEU A 76 -18.20 8.35 -5.93
N LEU A 77 -17.96 7.13 -6.44
CA LEU A 77 -18.54 6.68 -7.71
C LEU A 77 -19.91 6.00 -7.50
N GLY A 78 -20.13 5.38 -6.33
CA GLY A 78 -21.43 4.79 -5.95
C GLY A 78 -22.43 5.76 -5.30
N MET A 79 -22.12 7.06 -5.25
CA MET A 79 -23.05 8.11 -4.79
C MET A 79 -23.63 8.94 -5.96
N LEU A 80 -23.28 8.58 -7.20
CA LEU A 80 -23.70 9.24 -8.44
C LEU A 80 -24.43 8.28 -9.41
N GLU A 81 -24.78 7.08 -8.96
CA GLU A 81 -25.71 6.16 -9.63
C GLU A 81 -26.93 5.90 -8.75
#